data_AF-A0A1Z9AEN9-F1
#
_entry.id   AF-A0A1Z9AEN9-F1
#
_cell.length_a   1.000
_cell.length_b   1.000
_cell.length_c   1.000
_cell.angle_alpha   90.00
_cell.angle_beta   90.00
_cell.angle_gamma   90.00
#
_symmetry.space_group_name_H-M   'P 1'
#
loop_
_entity.id
_entity.type
_entity.pdbx_description
1 polymer ?
#
loop_
_entity_poly.entity_id
_entity_poly.type
_entity_poly.pdbx_seq_one_letter_code
_entity_poly.pdbx_strand_id
1 'polypeptide(L)'
;MSFQPTSVQSQWVGSYRRRMAVSVERMYENALDWAHLPYLHSDAFASIELVEDGDWGWRAILTQSTPATAKVATERRYGLQLTLDREHRRWISSTLDGPAAGSEIWTHVFEHAARDIEIQADFFVPNVPEEHKKKLGRAYQKLYAQLYDEDEAMMLARQAALDHESEREARVGQSLDLGAGERLASSAYTDFELAGKRWRLLKLEGDWQVYALSCPHQQGPLDKAKMVDGVVACPWHGYQFDIRSGKCVSGHRCQLPTPPSLQWDQGHLIARL
;
A
#
# COMPACT_ATOMS: atom_id res chain seq x y z
N MET A 1 25.44 -6.82 -17.13
CA MET A 1 26.55 -6.91 -16.14
C MET A 1 26.17 -7.97 -15.12
N SER A 2 27.05 -8.92 -14.76
CA SER A 2 26.73 -9.87 -13.69
C SER A 2 26.75 -9.14 -12.35
N PHE A 3 25.59 -8.91 -11.75
CA PHE A 3 25.52 -8.41 -10.38
C PHE A 3 26.24 -9.40 -9.46
N GLN A 4 27.30 -8.94 -8.79
CA GLN A 4 27.90 -9.59 -7.63
C GLN A 4 27.42 -8.85 -6.37
N PRO A 5 27.25 -9.53 -5.23
CA PRO A 5 26.96 -8.87 -3.96
C PRO A 5 27.93 -7.72 -3.73
N THR A 6 27.40 -6.54 -3.38
CA THR A 6 28.23 -5.33 -3.25
C THR A 6 29.23 -5.46 -2.09
N SER A 7 29.00 -6.40 -1.17
CA SER A 7 29.87 -6.74 -0.05
C SER A 7 30.49 -8.14 -0.22
N VAL A 8 31.82 -8.17 -0.30
CA VAL A 8 32.66 -9.39 -0.37
C VAL A 8 32.54 -10.28 0.90
N GLN A 9 31.87 -9.80 1.94
CA GLN A 9 31.70 -10.50 3.23
C GLN A 9 30.26 -10.96 3.50
N SER A 10 29.31 -10.71 2.59
CA SER A 10 27.92 -11.07 2.80
C SER A 10 27.69 -12.56 2.58
N GLN A 11 27.03 -13.20 3.55
CA GLN A 11 26.76 -14.63 3.57
C GLN A 11 25.28 -14.86 3.34
N TRP A 12 24.92 -15.86 2.52
CA TRP A 12 23.54 -16.28 2.37
C TRP A 12 23.04 -16.88 3.69
N VAL A 13 21.91 -16.39 4.19
CA VAL A 13 21.30 -16.85 5.46
C VAL A 13 19.94 -17.52 5.28
N GLY A 14 19.36 -17.46 4.08
CA GLY A 14 18.10 -18.12 3.75
C GLY A 14 17.40 -17.50 2.54
N SER A 15 16.28 -18.09 2.15
CA SER A 15 15.43 -17.59 1.07
C SER A 15 13.96 -17.65 1.45
N TYR A 16 13.14 -16.77 0.90
CA TYR A 16 11.69 -16.81 0.94
C TYR A 16 11.14 -16.98 -0.47
N ARG A 17 10.10 -17.80 -0.64
CA ARG A 17 9.39 -17.99 -1.92
C ARG A 17 7.89 -17.88 -1.73
N ARG A 18 7.22 -17.30 -2.73
CA ARG A 18 5.75 -17.19 -2.77
C ARG A 18 5.28 -17.15 -4.21
N ARG A 19 4.25 -17.93 -4.53
CA ARG A 19 3.50 -17.80 -5.77
C ARG A 19 2.26 -16.95 -5.51
N MET A 20 1.96 -16.02 -6.40
CA MET A 20 0.91 -15.01 -6.24
C MET A 20 0.17 -14.80 -7.56
N ALA A 21 -1.13 -14.51 -7.46
CA ALA A 21 -1.99 -14.23 -8.62
C ALA A 21 -1.86 -12.77 -9.11
N VAL A 22 -0.63 -12.27 -9.23
CA VAL A 22 -0.30 -10.89 -9.62
C VAL A 22 0.51 -10.87 -10.91
N SER A 23 0.50 -9.76 -11.63
CA SER A 23 1.33 -9.60 -12.82
C SER A 23 2.73 -9.08 -12.47
N VAL A 24 3.69 -9.29 -13.37
CA VAL A 24 5.04 -8.70 -13.26
C VAL A 24 4.96 -7.17 -13.16
N GLU A 25 4.03 -6.54 -13.88
CA GLU A 25 3.81 -5.09 -13.85
C GLU A 25 3.40 -4.61 -12.45
N ARG A 26 2.43 -5.25 -11.80
CA ARG A 26 2.02 -4.90 -10.44
C ARG A 26 3.14 -5.10 -9.43
N MET A 27 3.97 -6.13 -9.63
CA MET A 27 5.13 -6.40 -8.79
C MET A 27 6.19 -5.28 -8.88
N TYR A 28 6.45 -4.76 -10.09
CA TYR A 28 7.35 -3.61 -10.26
C TYR A 28 6.75 -2.29 -9.74
N GLU A 29 5.44 -2.08 -9.91
CA GLU A 29 4.74 -0.93 -9.29
C GLU A 29 4.92 -0.95 -7.76
N ASN A 30 4.70 -2.10 -7.13
CA ASN A 30 4.89 -2.28 -5.68
C ASN A 30 6.35 -2.08 -5.25
N ALA A 31 7.32 -2.68 -5.96
CA ALA A 31 8.75 -2.54 -5.60
C ALA A 31 9.27 -1.10 -5.71
N LEU A 32 8.74 -0.31 -6.66
CA LEU A 32 9.13 1.09 -6.84
C LEU A 32 8.38 2.05 -5.90
N ASP A 33 7.24 1.65 -5.37
CA ASP A 33 6.42 2.45 -4.47
C ASP A 33 6.97 2.45 -3.04
N TRP A 34 8.11 3.08 -2.81
CA TRP A 34 8.70 3.21 -1.46
C TRP A 34 7.76 3.87 -0.44
N ALA A 35 6.80 4.68 -0.90
CA ALA A 35 5.96 5.51 -0.04
C ALA A 35 4.95 4.71 0.80
N HIS A 36 4.62 3.48 0.41
CA HIS A 36 3.68 2.66 1.20
C HIS A 36 4.32 2.05 2.46
N LEU A 37 5.64 1.91 2.49
CA LEU A 37 6.35 1.15 3.52
C LEU A 37 5.92 1.48 4.96
N PRO A 38 5.90 2.76 5.42
CA PRO A 38 5.53 3.07 6.81
C PRO A 38 4.04 2.97 7.12
N TYR A 39 3.18 2.84 6.10
CA TYR A 39 1.73 2.82 6.27
C TYR A 39 1.18 1.40 6.12
N LEU A 40 1.49 0.75 4.99
CA LEU A 40 1.10 -0.62 4.73
C LEU A 40 1.82 -1.57 5.69
N HIS A 41 3.13 -1.42 5.87
CA HIS A 41 3.95 -2.25 6.76
C HIS A 41 4.33 -1.52 8.06
N SER A 42 3.35 -0.83 8.66
CA SER A 42 3.55 -0.02 9.88
C SER A 42 4.12 -0.80 11.07
N ASP A 43 3.99 -2.14 11.08
CA ASP A 43 4.64 -3.02 12.07
C ASP A 43 6.17 -3.11 11.90
N ALA A 44 6.68 -2.88 10.69
CA ALA A 44 8.10 -2.97 10.36
C ALA A 44 8.76 -1.59 10.22
N PHE A 45 8.06 -0.61 9.65
CA PHE A 45 8.60 0.72 9.38
C PHE A 45 7.73 1.81 10.00
N ALA A 46 8.35 2.72 10.74
CA ALA A 46 7.68 3.85 11.38
C ALA A 46 7.63 5.08 10.48
N SER A 47 8.67 5.30 9.67
CA SER A 47 8.75 6.39 8.71
C SER A 47 9.75 6.09 7.60
N ILE A 48 9.62 6.84 6.50
CA ILE A 48 10.55 6.85 5.38
C ILE A 48 10.81 8.29 4.93
N GLU A 49 12.06 8.59 4.58
CA GLU A 49 12.50 9.85 3.99
C GLU A 49 13.19 9.52 2.66
N LEU A 50 12.57 9.89 1.54
CA LEU A 50 13.17 9.69 0.22
C LEU A 50 14.40 10.58 0.06
N VAL A 51 15.52 9.97 -0.36
CA VAL A 51 16.75 10.69 -0.70
C VAL A 51 16.78 10.98 -2.21
N GLU A 52 16.55 9.97 -3.03
CA GLU A 52 16.52 10.06 -4.49
C GLU A 52 15.73 8.89 -5.10
N ASP A 53 15.11 9.11 -6.26
CA ASP A 53 14.47 8.08 -7.07
C ASP A 53 14.72 8.30 -8.56
N GLY A 54 14.47 7.26 -9.36
CA GLY A 54 14.50 7.32 -10.82
C GLY A 54 14.29 5.95 -11.46
N ASP A 55 14.54 5.84 -12.76
CA ASP A 55 14.33 4.60 -13.51
C ASP A 55 15.15 3.40 -13.00
N TRP A 56 16.23 3.69 -12.25
CA TRP A 56 17.12 2.71 -11.64
C TRP A 56 16.59 2.14 -10.32
N GLY A 57 15.59 2.78 -9.69
CA GLY A 57 15.09 2.45 -8.36
C GLY A 57 15.02 3.66 -7.44
N TRP A 58 15.33 3.48 -6.17
CA TRP A 58 15.23 4.54 -5.16
C TRP A 58 16.19 4.32 -4.00
N ARG A 59 16.51 5.41 -3.29
CA ARG A 59 17.23 5.41 -2.02
C ARG A 59 16.46 6.22 -0.99
N ALA A 60 16.32 5.68 0.21
CA ALA A 60 15.61 6.33 1.31
C ALA A 60 16.26 6.04 2.67
N ILE A 61 15.96 6.88 3.65
CA ILE A 61 16.27 6.65 5.06
C ILE A 61 15.00 6.14 5.73
N LEU A 62 15.10 4.97 6.37
CA LEU A 62 13.99 4.31 7.06
C LEU A 62 14.18 4.35 8.56
N THR A 63 13.08 4.47 9.30
CA THR A 63 13.03 4.26 10.75
C THR A 63 12.28 2.97 11.04
N GLN A 64 12.87 2.05 11.80
CA GLN A 64 12.20 0.81 12.20
C GLN A 64 11.11 1.08 13.24
N SER A 65 10.00 0.36 13.11
CA SER A 65 8.97 0.35 14.14
C SER A 65 9.48 -0.32 15.41
N THR A 66 9.11 0.27 16.55
CA THR A 66 9.41 -0.31 17.86
C THR A 66 8.30 -1.30 18.21
N PRO A 67 8.62 -2.57 18.55
CA PRO A 67 7.61 -3.51 19.00
C PRO A 67 6.83 -2.96 20.20
N ALA A 68 5.51 -3.15 20.22
CA ALA A 68 4.64 -2.65 21.30
C ALA A 68 5.05 -3.16 22.70
N THR A 69 5.81 -4.26 22.77
CA THR A 69 6.32 -4.85 24.02
C THR A 69 7.63 -4.21 24.53
N ALA A 70 8.25 -3.31 23.77
CA ALA A 70 9.51 -2.69 24.17
C ALA A 70 9.27 -1.67 25.30
N LYS A 71 10.05 -1.78 26.38
CA LYS A 71 9.96 -0.86 27.52
C LYS A 71 10.51 0.54 27.22
N VAL A 72 11.37 0.65 26.21
CA VAL A 72 12.00 1.90 25.78
C VAL A 72 11.95 1.93 24.27
N ALA A 73 11.43 3.02 23.71
CA ALA A 73 11.53 3.28 22.28
C ALA A 73 12.99 3.58 21.93
N THR A 74 13.58 2.75 21.08
CA THR A 74 14.90 3.03 20.49
C THR A 74 14.70 3.29 19.02
N GLU A 75 14.90 4.54 18.61
CA GLU A 75 14.85 4.92 17.21
C GLU A 75 16.02 4.25 16.47
N ARG A 76 15.70 3.44 15.45
CA ARG A 76 16.69 2.75 14.63
C ARG A 76 16.52 3.22 13.19
N ARG A 77 17.40 4.13 12.78
CA ARG A 77 17.45 4.67 11.41
C ARG A 77 18.51 3.95 10.59
N TYR A 78 18.23 3.75 9.31
CA TYR A 78 19.16 3.14 8.34
C TYR A 78 18.82 3.54 6.91
N GLY A 79 19.85 3.68 6.08
CA GLY A 79 19.73 3.88 4.64
C GLY A 79 19.43 2.58 3.91
N LEU A 80 18.45 2.61 3.01
CA LEU A 80 18.10 1.50 2.12
C LEU A 80 18.09 2.00 0.68
N GLN A 81 18.66 1.21 -0.22
CA GLN A 81 18.60 1.44 -1.66
C GLN A 81 18.02 0.22 -2.35
N LEU A 82 16.99 0.44 -3.16
CA LEU A 82 16.48 -0.55 -4.09
C LEU A 82 17.02 -0.25 -5.49
N THR A 83 17.69 -1.23 -6.09
CA THR A 83 18.26 -1.10 -7.46
C THR A 83 17.63 -2.14 -8.37
N LEU A 84 17.12 -1.71 -9.52
CA LEU A 84 16.48 -2.59 -10.49
C LEU A 84 17.48 -3.26 -11.43
N ASP A 85 17.21 -4.52 -11.71
CA ASP A 85 17.84 -5.33 -12.76
C ASP A 85 16.73 -5.94 -13.63
N ARG A 86 16.19 -5.11 -14.52
CA ARG A 86 15.04 -5.48 -15.37
C ARG A 86 15.36 -6.58 -16.36
N GLU A 87 16.61 -6.65 -16.83
CA GLU A 87 17.09 -7.71 -17.74
C GLU A 87 16.89 -9.10 -17.13
N HIS A 88 17.06 -9.21 -15.81
CA HIS A 88 16.91 -10.46 -15.07
C HIS A 88 15.65 -10.52 -14.22
N ARG A 89 14.64 -9.65 -14.44
CA ARG A 89 13.43 -9.57 -13.60
C ARG A 89 13.73 -9.59 -12.10
N ARG A 90 14.70 -8.78 -11.69
CA ARG A 90 15.21 -8.74 -10.31
C ARG A 90 15.32 -7.32 -9.81
N TRP A 91 15.36 -7.17 -8.50
CA TRP A 91 15.90 -6.00 -7.83
C TRP A 91 16.65 -6.41 -6.57
N ILE A 92 17.50 -5.50 -6.10
CA ILE A 92 18.33 -5.71 -4.91
C ILE A 92 18.04 -4.56 -3.95
N SER A 93 17.62 -4.92 -2.74
CA SER A 93 17.47 -3.99 -1.62
C SER A 93 18.73 -4.07 -0.76
N SER A 94 19.59 -3.05 -0.82
CA SER A 94 20.86 -2.97 -0.10
C SER A 94 20.75 -2.02 1.08
N THR A 95 21.05 -2.51 2.28
CA THR A 95 21.19 -1.67 3.49
C THR A 95 22.55 -0.97 3.45
N LEU A 96 22.53 0.36 3.33
CA LEU A 96 23.74 1.16 3.10
C LEU A 96 24.48 1.49 4.40
N ASP A 97 23.73 1.77 5.47
CA ASP A 97 24.25 2.17 6.78
C ASP A 97 23.38 1.61 7.91
N GLY A 98 23.81 1.81 9.17
CA GLY A 98 23.10 1.32 10.35
C GLY A 98 23.40 -0.13 10.76
N PRO A 99 22.62 -0.71 11.68
CA PRO A 99 22.91 -1.99 12.35
C PRO A 99 23.01 -3.24 11.44
N ALA A 100 22.63 -3.12 10.17
CA ALA A 100 22.66 -4.18 9.17
C ALA A 100 23.35 -3.74 7.86
N ALA A 101 24.18 -2.69 7.91
CA ALA A 101 24.93 -2.18 6.76
C ALA A 101 25.67 -3.29 6.01
N GLY A 102 25.54 -3.29 4.68
CA GLY A 102 26.09 -4.32 3.79
C GLY A 102 25.18 -5.54 3.60
N SER A 103 24.02 -5.60 4.26
CA SER A 103 23.00 -6.61 3.96
C SER A 103 22.34 -6.32 2.62
N GLU A 104 21.99 -7.37 1.88
CA GLU A 104 21.29 -7.29 0.62
C GLU A 104 20.18 -8.31 0.56
N ILE A 105 19.08 -7.92 -0.09
CA ILE A 105 17.96 -8.81 -0.34
C ILE A 105 17.69 -8.82 -1.83
N TRP A 106 17.92 -9.97 -2.44
CA TRP A 106 17.84 -10.14 -3.87
C TRP A 106 16.50 -10.76 -4.19
N THR A 107 15.62 -10.00 -4.83
CA THR A 107 14.28 -10.47 -5.16
C THR A 107 14.18 -10.72 -6.66
N HIS A 108 13.92 -11.97 -7.04
CA HIS A 108 13.74 -12.39 -8.42
C HIS A 108 12.29 -12.78 -8.69
N VAL A 109 11.79 -12.46 -9.87
CA VAL A 109 10.43 -12.76 -10.32
C VAL A 109 10.44 -13.76 -11.47
N PHE A 110 9.75 -14.88 -11.27
CA PHE A 110 9.47 -15.89 -12.28
C PHE A 110 8.03 -15.73 -12.76
N GLU A 111 7.84 -15.51 -14.06
CA GLU A 111 6.52 -15.36 -14.66
C GLU A 111 6.02 -16.72 -15.19
N HIS A 112 4.83 -17.12 -14.76
CA HIS A 112 4.17 -18.35 -15.21
C HIS A 112 3.00 -18.07 -16.16
N ALA A 113 2.28 -16.97 -15.93
CA ALA A 113 1.27 -16.41 -16.83
C ALA A 113 1.08 -14.91 -16.54
N ALA A 114 0.23 -14.24 -17.32
CA ALA A 114 0.03 -12.79 -17.25
C ALA A 114 -0.33 -12.24 -15.86
N ARG A 115 -0.94 -13.04 -14.98
CA ARG A 115 -1.29 -12.71 -13.59
C ARG A 115 -0.94 -13.84 -12.64
N ASP A 116 0.19 -14.49 -12.89
CA ASP A 116 0.66 -15.62 -12.09
C ASP A 116 2.19 -15.61 -12.07
N ILE A 117 2.76 -15.22 -10.93
CA ILE A 117 4.21 -15.13 -10.73
C ILE A 117 4.64 -15.90 -9.48
N GLU A 118 5.89 -16.32 -9.44
CA GLU A 118 6.59 -16.74 -8.23
C GLU A 118 7.72 -15.75 -7.96
N ILE A 119 7.89 -15.35 -6.69
CA ILE A 119 9.05 -14.59 -6.24
C ILE A 119 9.99 -15.50 -5.46
N GLN A 120 11.29 -15.22 -5.55
CA GLN A 120 12.30 -15.67 -4.60
C GLN A 120 13.06 -14.46 -4.05
N ALA A 121 13.04 -14.29 -2.73
CA ALA A 121 13.88 -13.32 -2.03
C ALA A 121 15.02 -14.04 -1.31
N ASP A 122 16.26 -13.80 -1.72
CA ASP A 122 17.47 -14.34 -1.07
C ASP A 122 18.08 -13.31 -0.12
N PHE A 123 18.39 -13.73 1.10
CA PHE A 123 18.90 -12.87 2.16
C PHE A 123 20.41 -13.02 2.30
N PHE A 124 21.15 -11.95 2.06
CA PHE A 124 22.60 -11.89 2.24
C PHE A 124 22.94 -10.91 3.36
N VAL A 125 23.63 -11.38 4.39
CA VAL A 125 23.94 -10.58 5.58
C VAL A 125 25.43 -10.73 5.92
N PRO A 126 26.16 -9.62 6.16
CA PRO A 126 27.57 -9.69 6.51
C PRO A 126 27.80 -10.17 7.94
N ASN A 127 28.93 -10.84 8.16
CA ASN A 127 29.47 -11.15 9.50
C ASN A 127 28.53 -11.94 10.42
N VAL A 128 27.70 -12.83 9.87
CA VAL A 128 26.78 -13.67 10.65
C VAL A 128 27.51 -14.94 11.13
N PRO A 129 27.61 -15.19 12.45
CA PRO A 129 28.13 -16.46 12.95
C PRO A 129 27.31 -17.65 12.41
N GLU A 130 27.98 -18.75 12.02
CA GLU A 130 27.32 -19.93 11.42
C GLU A 130 26.14 -20.45 12.25
N GLU A 131 26.30 -20.49 13.58
CA GLU A 131 25.27 -20.92 14.52
C GLU A 131 24.01 -20.03 14.52
N HIS A 132 24.14 -18.77 14.12
CA HIS A 132 23.04 -17.80 14.06
C HIS A 132 22.33 -17.75 12.71
N LYS A 133 22.96 -18.20 11.62
CA LYS A 133 22.41 -18.12 10.25
C LYS A 133 20.99 -18.65 10.15
N LYS A 134 20.76 -19.88 10.62
CA LYS A 134 19.43 -20.53 10.52
C LYS A 134 18.35 -19.78 11.29
N LYS A 135 18.70 -19.19 12.46
CA LYS A 135 17.75 -18.39 13.25
C LYS A 135 17.44 -17.08 12.54
N LEU A 136 18.46 -16.42 11.99
CA LEU A 136 18.31 -15.17 11.25
C LEU A 136 17.49 -15.36 9.96
N GLY A 137 17.80 -16.39 9.18
CA GLY A 137 17.04 -16.74 7.96
C GLY A 137 15.56 -16.95 8.24
N ARG A 138 15.20 -17.65 9.33
CA ARG A 138 13.79 -17.79 9.75
C ARG A 138 13.14 -16.47 10.14
N ALA A 139 13.90 -15.55 10.74
CA ALA A 139 13.39 -14.23 11.09
C ALA A 139 13.09 -13.41 9.81
N TYR A 140 14.00 -13.41 8.82
CA TYR A 140 13.77 -12.79 7.52
C TYR A 140 12.59 -13.43 6.77
N GLN A 141 12.49 -14.76 6.76
CA GLN A 141 11.35 -15.46 6.15
C GLN A 141 10.01 -15.04 6.77
N LYS A 142 9.96 -14.93 8.11
CA LYS A 142 8.74 -14.47 8.80
C LYS A 142 8.40 -13.03 8.45
N LEU A 143 9.40 -12.14 8.45
CA LEU A 143 9.22 -10.74 8.04
C LEU A 143 8.69 -10.66 6.61
N TYR A 144 9.37 -11.31 5.66
CA TYR A 144 8.98 -11.30 4.25
C TYR A 144 7.62 -11.93 4.00
N ALA A 145 7.25 -12.98 4.74
CA ALA A 145 5.91 -13.53 4.67
C ALA A 145 4.83 -12.49 5.01
N GLN A 146 5.03 -11.73 6.10
CA GLN A 146 4.12 -10.67 6.49
C GLN A 146 4.08 -9.53 5.46
N LEU A 147 5.24 -9.04 5.02
CA LEU A 147 5.29 -7.96 4.01
C LEU A 147 4.54 -8.38 2.74
N TYR A 148 4.80 -9.59 2.23
CA TYR A 148 4.12 -10.09 1.03
C TYR A 148 2.63 -10.40 1.23
N ASP A 149 2.15 -10.69 2.45
CA ASP A 149 0.71 -10.81 2.71
C ASP A 149 0.01 -9.45 2.49
N GLU A 150 0.65 -8.38 2.95
CA GLU A 150 0.15 -7.01 2.83
C GLU A 150 0.30 -6.47 1.40
N ASP A 151 1.45 -6.70 0.76
CA ASP A 151 1.72 -6.31 -0.63
C ASP A 151 0.80 -7.03 -1.62
N GLU A 152 0.62 -8.36 -1.48
CA GLU A 152 -0.26 -9.10 -2.38
C GLU A 152 -1.70 -8.58 -2.29
N ALA A 153 -2.20 -8.32 -1.08
CA ALA A 153 -3.52 -7.75 -0.88
C ALA A 153 -3.66 -6.37 -1.56
N MET A 154 -2.64 -5.51 -1.42
CA MET A 154 -2.61 -4.20 -2.08
C MET A 154 -2.58 -4.33 -3.61
N MET A 155 -1.69 -5.16 -4.16
CA MET A 155 -1.55 -5.38 -5.61
C MET A 155 -2.82 -5.94 -6.25
N LEU A 156 -3.47 -6.92 -5.59
CA LEU A 156 -4.71 -7.51 -6.08
C LEU A 156 -5.86 -6.48 -6.07
N ALA A 157 -5.99 -5.71 -5.00
CA ALA A 157 -6.99 -4.65 -4.91
C ALA A 157 -6.75 -3.56 -5.97
N ARG A 158 -5.48 -3.18 -6.19
CA ARG A 158 -5.09 -2.24 -7.23
C ARG A 158 -5.45 -2.74 -8.63
N GLN A 159 -5.17 -4.02 -8.92
CA GLN A 159 -5.50 -4.62 -10.21
C GLN A 159 -7.01 -4.68 -10.44
N ALA A 160 -7.79 -5.10 -9.43
CA ALA A 160 -9.25 -5.14 -9.53
C ALA A 160 -9.83 -3.75 -9.81
N ALA A 161 -9.30 -2.69 -9.19
CA ALA A 161 -9.74 -1.33 -9.42
C ALA A 161 -9.46 -0.85 -10.87
N LEU A 162 -8.32 -1.22 -11.45
CA LEU A 162 -7.96 -0.92 -12.84
C LEU A 162 -8.86 -1.65 -13.83
N ASP A 163 -9.16 -2.93 -13.57
CA ASP A 163 -10.05 -3.73 -14.40
C ASP A 163 -11.44 -3.08 -14.47
N HIS A 164 -11.99 -2.64 -13.33
CA HIS A 164 -13.28 -1.95 -13.27
C HIS A 164 -13.28 -0.55 -13.88
N GLU A 165 -12.17 0.19 -13.85
CA GLU A 165 -12.10 1.51 -14.48
C GLU A 165 -12.34 1.43 -15.99
N SER A 166 -11.82 0.39 -16.65
CA SER A 166 -12.03 0.14 -18.08
C SER A 166 -13.51 -0.09 -18.46
N GLU A 167 -14.33 -0.59 -17.53
CA GLU A 167 -15.75 -0.89 -17.75
C GLU A 167 -16.66 0.33 -17.54
N ARG A 168 -16.17 1.39 -16.87
CA ARG A 168 -16.98 2.52 -16.34
C ARG A 168 -17.27 3.63 -17.33
N GLU A 169 -16.45 3.83 -18.36
CA GLU A 169 -16.60 4.93 -19.33
C GLU A 169 -17.95 4.91 -20.10
N ALA A 170 -18.73 3.83 -20.01
CA ALA A 170 -19.98 3.63 -20.72
C ALA A 170 -21.27 4.11 -20.02
N ARG A 171 -21.22 4.68 -18.80
CA ARG A 171 -22.42 4.90 -17.96
C ARG A 171 -22.51 6.30 -17.32
N VAL A 172 -23.04 7.28 -18.05
CA VAL A 172 -23.33 8.65 -17.54
C VAL A 172 -24.85 8.87 -17.41
N GLY A 173 -25.29 9.62 -16.38
CA GLY A 173 -26.70 10.00 -16.17
C GLY A 173 -27.51 9.08 -15.24
N GLN A 174 -26.86 8.38 -14.31
CA GLN A 174 -27.52 7.44 -13.40
C GLN A 174 -27.96 8.12 -12.09
N SER A 175 -29.14 7.74 -11.62
CA SER A 175 -29.63 8.03 -10.27
C SER A 175 -29.90 6.76 -9.50
N LEU A 176 -29.68 6.78 -8.19
CA LEU A 176 -29.95 5.65 -7.30
C LEU A 176 -30.77 6.11 -6.09
N ASP A 177 -31.88 5.41 -5.82
CA ASP A 177 -32.62 5.56 -4.57
C ASP A 177 -31.87 4.85 -3.44
N LEU A 178 -31.37 5.61 -2.46
CA LEU A 178 -30.66 5.08 -1.29
C LEU A 178 -31.63 4.60 -0.20
N GLY A 179 -32.92 4.91 -0.33
CA GLY A 179 -33.99 4.52 0.56
C GLY A 179 -34.48 5.62 1.52
N ALA A 180 -35.39 5.23 2.41
CA ALA A 180 -36.04 6.12 3.35
C ALA A 180 -35.05 6.80 4.32
N GLY A 181 -35.19 8.12 4.48
CA GLY A 181 -34.31 8.94 5.31
C GLY A 181 -34.21 8.50 6.77
N GLU A 182 -35.29 7.99 7.34
CA GLU A 182 -35.33 7.48 8.72
C GLU A 182 -34.43 6.27 8.92
N ARG A 183 -34.42 5.34 7.95
CA ARG A 183 -33.54 4.16 7.97
C ARG A 183 -32.09 4.54 7.76
N LEU A 184 -31.83 5.48 6.86
CA LEU A 184 -30.48 5.98 6.65
C LEU A 184 -29.95 6.68 7.92
N ALA A 185 -30.81 7.47 8.60
CA ALA A 185 -30.43 8.24 9.77
C ALA A 185 -30.17 7.37 11.02
N SER A 186 -30.70 6.15 11.06
CA SER A 186 -30.43 5.18 12.13
C SER A 186 -29.19 4.31 11.87
N SER A 187 -28.60 4.39 10.67
CA SER A 187 -27.32 3.75 10.35
C SER A 187 -26.15 4.69 10.63
N ALA A 188 -24.99 4.13 11.01
CA ALA A 188 -23.76 4.91 11.11
C ALA A 188 -23.30 5.42 9.74
N TYR A 189 -23.49 4.62 8.70
CA TYR A 189 -23.22 4.96 7.29
C TYR A 189 -23.96 4.01 6.34
N THR A 190 -23.99 4.32 5.05
CA THR A 190 -24.50 3.46 3.98
C THR A 190 -23.52 3.49 2.81
N ASP A 191 -22.99 2.33 2.45
CA ASP A 191 -22.14 2.18 1.26
C ASP A 191 -23.02 1.85 0.04
N PHE A 192 -22.73 2.48 -1.08
CA PHE A 192 -23.47 2.26 -2.32
C PHE A 192 -22.55 2.41 -3.54
N GLU A 193 -23.01 1.90 -4.68
CA GLU A 193 -22.31 2.05 -5.96
C GLU A 193 -23.12 2.93 -6.90
N LEU A 194 -22.48 3.91 -7.54
CA LEU A 194 -23.11 4.75 -8.55
C LEU A 194 -22.10 5.11 -9.64
N ALA A 195 -22.46 4.87 -10.90
CA ALA A 195 -21.57 4.90 -12.07
C ALA A 195 -20.23 4.18 -11.81
N GLY A 196 -20.29 2.99 -11.21
CA GLY A 196 -19.14 2.13 -10.91
C GLY A 196 -18.15 2.67 -9.87
N LYS A 197 -18.46 3.78 -9.19
CA LYS A 197 -17.71 4.24 -8.01
C LYS A 197 -18.43 3.77 -6.76
N ARG A 198 -17.67 3.27 -5.79
CA ARG A 198 -18.16 3.02 -4.44
C ARG A 198 -18.12 4.32 -3.64
N TRP A 199 -19.23 4.61 -2.99
CA TRP A 199 -19.45 5.82 -2.20
C TRP A 199 -19.92 5.42 -0.80
N ARG A 200 -19.65 6.26 0.19
CA ARG A 200 -20.22 6.15 1.53
C ARG A 200 -21.02 7.39 1.86
N LEU A 201 -22.29 7.20 2.22
CA LEU A 201 -23.17 8.19 2.83
C LEU A 201 -23.08 8.08 4.35
N LEU A 202 -22.96 9.20 5.06
CA LEU A 202 -23.07 9.25 6.53
C LEU A 202 -23.57 10.61 7.01
N LYS A 203 -23.97 10.71 8.28
CA LYS A 203 -24.22 12.00 8.95
C LYS A 203 -22.97 12.45 9.71
N LEU A 204 -22.47 13.64 9.37
CA LEU A 204 -21.40 14.31 10.10
C LEU A 204 -21.91 15.68 10.54
N GLU A 205 -21.85 15.97 11.84
CA GLU A 205 -22.26 17.27 12.41
C GLU A 205 -23.72 17.67 12.06
N GLY A 206 -24.59 16.69 11.79
CA GLY A 206 -26.00 16.89 11.43
C GLY A 206 -26.28 16.87 9.93
N ASP A 207 -25.25 17.01 9.09
CA ASP A 207 -25.37 17.06 7.63
C ASP A 207 -25.01 15.73 6.96
N TRP A 208 -25.68 15.43 5.85
CA TRP A 208 -25.35 14.28 5.02
C TRP A 208 -24.08 14.54 4.23
N GLN A 209 -23.10 13.65 4.37
CA GLN A 209 -21.84 13.68 3.64
C GLN A 209 -21.74 12.44 2.77
N VAL A 210 -21.20 12.61 1.57
CA VAL A 210 -20.87 11.52 0.65
C VAL A 210 -19.43 11.65 0.20
N TYR A 211 -18.68 10.56 0.25
CA TYR A 211 -17.31 10.52 -0.23
C TYR A 211 -16.99 9.18 -0.90
N ALA A 212 -15.99 9.17 -1.77
CA ALA A 212 -15.57 7.95 -2.47
C ALA A 212 -14.81 7.00 -1.52
N LEU A 213 -15.05 5.71 -1.68
CA LEU A 213 -14.41 4.66 -0.89
C LEU A 213 -13.06 4.19 -1.44
N SER A 214 -12.53 4.89 -2.45
CA SER A 214 -11.24 4.62 -3.07
C SER A 214 -10.39 5.88 -3.10
N CYS A 215 -9.15 5.74 -2.61
CA CYS A 215 -8.17 6.81 -2.60
C CYS A 215 -7.80 7.20 -4.04
N PRO A 216 -7.82 8.49 -4.41
CA PRO A 216 -7.52 8.94 -5.77
C PRO A 216 -6.05 8.73 -6.17
N HIS A 217 -5.17 8.38 -5.23
CA HIS A 217 -3.75 8.11 -5.50
C HIS A 217 -3.56 6.80 -6.28
N GLN A 218 -3.89 5.66 -5.65
CA GLN A 218 -3.73 4.33 -6.24
C GLN A 218 -4.95 3.44 -6.00
N GLN A 219 -6.13 4.01 -5.81
CA GLN A 219 -7.38 3.29 -5.52
C GLN A 219 -7.39 2.53 -4.18
N GLY A 220 -6.51 2.92 -3.24
CA GLY A 220 -6.44 2.32 -1.90
C GLY A 220 -7.78 2.37 -1.16
N PRO A 221 -8.10 1.36 -0.33
CA PRO A 221 -9.43 1.18 0.27
C PRO A 221 -9.66 2.17 1.40
N LEU A 222 -10.61 3.10 1.22
CA LEU A 222 -11.05 4.03 2.25
C LEU A 222 -12.25 3.51 3.05
N ASP A 223 -12.86 2.40 2.64
CA ASP A 223 -14.01 1.80 3.33
C ASP A 223 -13.66 1.25 4.73
N LYS A 224 -12.41 0.84 4.93
CA LYS A 224 -11.84 0.43 6.22
C LYS A 224 -10.98 1.51 6.89
N ALA A 225 -10.84 2.68 6.27
CA ALA A 225 -10.04 3.76 6.84
C ALA A 225 -10.69 4.27 8.14
N LYS A 226 -9.86 4.55 9.13
CA LYS A 226 -10.32 5.29 10.31
C LYS A 226 -10.63 6.71 9.89
N MET A 227 -11.76 7.22 10.39
CA MET A 227 -12.16 8.62 10.24
C MET A 227 -11.99 9.33 11.58
N VAL A 228 -11.33 10.49 11.56
CA VAL A 228 -11.18 11.37 12.72
C VAL A 228 -11.56 12.77 12.28
N ASP A 229 -12.54 13.38 12.94
CA ASP A 229 -13.00 14.75 12.69
C ASP A 229 -13.33 15.07 11.21
N GLY A 230 -13.91 14.10 10.51
CA GLY A 230 -14.27 14.22 9.09
C GLY A 230 -13.09 14.02 8.13
N VAL A 231 -11.93 13.56 8.62
CA VAL A 231 -10.75 13.24 7.83
C VAL A 231 -10.54 11.72 7.78
N VAL A 232 -10.43 11.17 6.59
CA VAL A 232 -10.11 9.75 6.35
C VAL A 232 -8.66 9.59 5.90
N ALA A 233 -7.94 8.60 6.46
CA ALA A 233 -6.55 8.32 6.11
C ALA A 233 -6.42 7.02 5.31
N CYS A 234 -5.84 7.10 4.11
CA CYS A 234 -5.59 5.94 3.27
C CYS A 234 -4.62 4.97 3.95
N PRO A 235 -4.94 3.67 4.07
CA PRO A 235 -4.06 2.72 4.74
C PRO A 235 -2.79 2.40 3.93
N TRP A 236 -2.76 2.66 2.63
CA TRP A 236 -1.60 2.34 1.80
C TRP A 236 -0.50 3.39 1.88
N HIS A 237 -0.84 4.68 1.88
CA HIS A 237 0.14 5.78 1.78
C HIS A 237 -0.06 6.87 2.82
N GLY A 238 -1.04 6.72 3.73
CA GLY A 238 -1.33 7.71 4.75
C GLY A 238 -1.98 9.00 4.26
N TYR A 239 -2.36 9.09 2.98
CA TYR A 239 -2.97 10.29 2.42
C TYR A 239 -4.29 10.59 3.13
N GLN A 240 -4.45 11.83 3.58
CA GLN A 240 -5.58 12.25 4.41
C GLN A 240 -6.52 13.15 3.62
N PHE A 241 -7.82 12.87 3.67
CA PHE A 241 -8.82 13.62 2.93
C PHE A 241 -9.95 14.09 3.85
N ASP A 242 -10.23 15.39 3.81
CA ASP A 242 -11.45 15.94 4.42
C ASP A 242 -12.65 15.55 3.56
N ILE A 243 -13.62 14.83 4.12
CA ILE A 243 -14.75 14.28 3.36
C ILE A 243 -15.78 15.35 2.94
N ARG A 244 -15.76 16.51 3.59
CA ARG A 244 -16.71 17.61 3.35
C ARG A 244 -16.33 18.34 2.04
N SER A 245 -15.03 18.56 1.86
CA SER A 245 -14.46 19.30 0.73
C SER A 245 -13.82 18.41 -0.34
N GLY A 246 -13.52 17.15 0.01
CA GLY A 246 -12.77 16.21 -0.81
C GLY A 246 -11.26 16.49 -0.88
N LYS A 247 -10.76 17.56 -0.26
CA LYS A 247 -9.36 17.98 -0.39
C LYS A 247 -8.42 17.06 0.38
N CYS A 248 -7.25 16.80 -0.20
CA CYS A 248 -6.14 16.19 0.51
C CYS A 248 -5.54 17.20 1.50
N VAL A 249 -5.55 16.86 2.79
CA VAL A 249 -5.04 17.71 3.88
C VAL A 249 -3.62 17.31 4.30
N SER A 250 -3.09 16.21 3.79
CA SER A 250 -1.69 15.78 3.98
C SER A 250 -0.70 16.44 2.98
N GLY A 251 -1.15 17.38 2.14
CA GLY A 251 -0.28 18.16 1.25
C GLY A 251 0.04 17.55 -0.11
N HIS A 252 -0.57 16.41 -0.46
CA HIS A 252 -0.39 15.78 -1.78
C HIS A 252 -1.33 16.36 -2.84
N ARG A 253 -0.90 16.32 -4.11
CA ARG A 253 -1.65 16.86 -5.26
C ARG A 253 -2.69 15.87 -5.79
N CYS A 254 -3.62 15.45 -4.94
CA CYS A 254 -4.78 14.65 -5.32
C CYS A 254 -5.99 15.05 -4.48
N GLN A 255 -7.19 14.80 -4.97
CA GLN A 255 -8.43 15.09 -4.25
C GLN A 255 -9.45 13.97 -4.48
N LEU A 256 -10.32 13.73 -3.49
CA LEU A 256 -11.44 12.83 -3.68
C LEU A 256 -12.30 13.33 -4.86
N PRO A 257 -12.87 12.41 -5.65
CA PRO A 257 -13.78 12.80 -6.73
C PRO A 257 -15.00 13.50 -6.15
N THR A 258 -15.56 14.44 -6.92
CA THR A 258 -16.81 15.13 -6.55
C THR A 258 -17.90 14.10 -6.29
N PRO A 259 -18.55 14.14 -5.12
CA PRO A 259 -19.59 13.18 -4.79
C PRO A 259 -20.86 13.40 -5.62
N PRO A 260 -21.71 12.36 -5.76
CA PRO A 260 -23.03 12.55 -6.32
C PRO A 260 -23.84 13.53 -5.47
N SER A 261 -24.68 14.32 -6.15
CA SER A 261 -25.64 15.19 -5.49
C SER A 261 -26.72 14.37 -4.80
N LEU A 262 -27.18 14.85 -3.64
CA LEU A 262 -28.25 14.23 -2.87
C LEU A 262 -29.53 15.05 -2.98
N GLN A 263 -30.65 14.40 -3.26
CA GLN A 263 -31.96 15.04 -3.37
C GLN A 263 -33.02 14.23 -2.65
N TRP A 264 -33.92 14.91 -1.94
CA TRP A 264 -35.07 14.28 -1.29
C TRP A 264 -36.21 14.13 -2.29
N ASP A 265 -36.80 12.95 -2.33
CA ASP A 265 -38.02 12.66 -3.09
C ASP A 265 -38.93 11.75 -2.27
N GLN A 266 -40.13 12.23 -1.93
CA GLN A 266 -41.13 11.49 -1.15
C GLN A 266 -40.59 10.80 0.12
N GLY A 267 -39.67 11.45 0.84
CA GLY A 267 -39.07 10.92 2.07
C GLY A 267 -37.91 9.95 1.86
N HIS A 268 -37.55 9.68 0.61
CA HIS A 268 -36.36 8.92 0.21
C HIS A 268 -35.23 9.85 -0.19
N LEU A 269 -34.00 9.39 -0.02
CA LEU A 269 -32.80 10.11 -0.43
C LEU A 269 -32.25 9.52 -1.73
N ILE A 270 -32.18 10.34 -2.77
CA ILE A 270 -31.75 9.95 -4.12
C ILE A 270 -30.35 10.52 -4.39
N ALA A 271 -29.41 9.68 -4.82
CA ALA A 271 -28.09 10.09 -5.29
C ALA A 271 -28.07 10.24 -6.83
N ARG A 272 -27.48 11.33 -7.35
CA ARG A 272 -27.40 11.64 -8.78
C ARG A 272 -26.02 12.14 -9.19
N LEU A 273 -25.48 11.61 -10.28
CA LEU A 273 -24.26 12.10 -10.95
C LEU A 273 -24.59 13.01 -12.13
#